data_AF-A0A1N5VQF3-F1
#
_entry.id   AF-A0A1N5VQF3-F1
#
_cell.length_a   1.000
_cell.length_b   1.000
_cell.length_c   1.000
_cell.angle_alpha   90.00
_cell.angle_beta   90.00
_cell.angle_gamma   90.00
#
_symmetry.space_group_name_H-M   'P 1'
#
loop_
_entity.id
_entity.type
_entity.pdbx_description
1 polymer ?
#
loop_
_entity_poly.entity_id
_entity_poly.type
_entity_poly.pdbx_seq_one_letter_code
_entity_poly.pdbx_strand_id
1 'polypeptide(L)'
;MTEIVGGIILEKKLPETLPKVTVSWIWFDQINGTVEWTFKNNTNSNQSFLLFRNSYYFGNAFWPVYINNDGFNEKFATIAIPLSDSGASNNSAPLCVAEFQDKKRIVCFLFTLAPNQQWSMIEGGFSEAFSPSGYSAIIANVSGAKDYCIKYDEKQVKDWDSQTGTNYTGYSPNPSTFNTVTAKVQSNYVSLFNDIITPGECPTK
;
A
#
# COMPACT_ATOMS: atom_id res chain seq x y z
N MET A 1 -28.46 20.95 -43.04
CA MET A 1 -28.38 22.39 -43.30
C MET A 1 -27.59 22.97 -42.15
N THR A 2 -26.36 23.38 -42.44
CA THR A 2 -25.35 23.73 -41.43
C THR A 2 -25.44 25.22 -41.15
N GLU A 3 -25.74 25.62 -39.91
CA GLU A 3 -25.44 26.97 -39.45
C GLU A 3 -24.12 26.93 -38.69
N ILE A 4 -23.13 27.64 -39.22
CA ILE A 4 -21.89 27.98 -38.53
C ILE A 4 -22.05 29.46 -38.16
N VAL A 5 -22.24 29.73 -36.87
CA VAL A 5 -22.11 31.06 -36.28
C VAL A 5 -20.98 30.97 -35.26
N GLY A 6 -20.04 31.90 -35.36
CA GLY A 6 -18.78 31.91 -34.60
C GLY A 6 -18.97 31.64 -33.12
N GLY A 7 -18.27 30.62 -32.63
CA GLY A 7 -18.25 30.26 -31.23
C GLY A 7 -16.95 29.56 -30.95
N ILE A 8 -16.18 30.13 -30.02
CA ILE A 8 -15.10 29.43 -29.32
C ILE A 8 -15.64 28.04 -28.98
N ILE A 9 -14.96 26.98 -29.45
CA ILE A 9 -15.20 25.64 -28.94
C ILE A 9 -14.70 25.70 -27.49
N LEU A 10 -15.60 26.04 -26.57
CA LEU A 10 -15.41 25.68 -25.18
C LEU A 10 -15.45 24.16 -25.20
N GLU A 11 -14.27 23.52 -25.17
CA GLU A 11 -14.18 22.12 -24.80
C GLU A 11 -15.02 21.96 -23.56
N LYS A 12 -16.16 21.29 -23.71
CA LYS A 12 -17.00 20.92 -22.59
C LYS A 12 -16.16 19.90 -21.83
N LYS A 13 -15.34 20.38 -20.89
CA LYS A 13 -14.57 19.54 -19.98
C LYS A 13 -15.59 18.60 -19.35
N LEU A 14 -15.61 17.35 -19.83
CA LEU A 14 -16.45 16.32 -19.25
C LEU A 14 -16.12 16.33 -17.75
N PRO A 15 -17.10 16.32 -16.85
CA PRO A 15 -16.81 16.32 -15.42
C PRO A 15 -15.86 15.17 -15.15
N GLU A 16 -14.66 15.48 -14.65
CA GLU A 16 -13.69 14.47 -14.25
C GLU A 16 -14.40 13.55 -13.29
N THR A 17 -14.59 12.29 -13.69
CA THR A 17 -15.18 11.28 -12.83
C THR A 17 -14.28 11.18 -11.61
N LEU A 18 -14.84 11.44 -10.42
CA LEU A 18 -14.09 11.33 -9.17
C LEU A 18 -13.41 9.95 -9.09
N PRO A 19 -12.17 9.89 -8.57
CA PRO A 19 -11.51 8.60 -8.39
C PRO A 19 -12.33 7.74 -7.44
N LYS A 20 -12.30 6.41 -7.63
CA LYS A 20 -13.01 5.47 -6.75
C LYS A 20 -12.57 5.63 -5.28
N VAL A 21 -11.29 5.92 -5.07
CA VAL A 21 -10.73 6.26 -3.76
C VAL A 21 -9.94 7.55 -3.86
N THR A 22 -10.27 8.54 -3.03
CA THR A 22 -9.46 9.75 -2.86
C THR A 22 -8.38 9.49 -1.80
N VAL A 23 -7.17 9.97 -2.07
CA VAL A 23 -6.06 9.97 -1.11
C VAL A 23 -5.65 11.41 -0.88
N SER A 24 -5.44 11.77 0.38
CA SER A 24 -4.85 13.05 0.77
C SER A 24 -3.96 12.85 1.99
N TRP A 25 -3.15 13.86 2.32
CA TRP A 25 -2.37 13.86 3.55
C TRP A 25 -2.26 15.26 4.13
N ILE A 26 -1.97 15.32 5.43
CA ILE A 26 -1.58 16.54 6.15
C ILE A 26 -0.37 16.24 7.05
N TRP A 27 0.37 17.27 7.45
CA TRP A 27 1.33 17.13 8.54
C TRP A 27 0.58 16.85 9.84
N PHE A 28 0.85 15.70 10.45
CA PHE A 28 0.38 15.38 11.79
C PHE A 28 1.35 15.96 12.83
N ASP A 29 2.64 15.75 12.59
CA ASP A 29 3.75 16.35 13.32
C ASP A 29 4.92 16.59 12.36
N GLN A 30 5.00 17.82 11.85
CA GLN A 30 6.03 18.21 10.87
C GLN A 30 7.44 18.17 11.47
N ILE A 31 7.59 18.45 12.76
CA ILE A 31 8.90 18.49 13.44
C ILE A 31 9.50 17.09 13.46
N ASN A 32 8.67 16.08 13.76
CA ASN A 32 9.07 14.68 13.80
C ASN A 32 8.86 13.94 12.47
N GLY A 33 8.51 14.66 11.39
CA GLY A 33 8.39 14.07 10.06
C GLY A 33 7.23 13.08 9.91
N THR A 34 6.14 13.28 10.65
CA THR A 34 4.96 12.42 10.64
C THR A 34 3.80 13.08 9.90
N VAL A 35 3.22 12.34 8.96
CA VAL A 35 2.02 12.75 8.21
C VAL A 35 0.83 11.89 8.61
N GLU A 36 -0.37 12.43 8.45
CA GLU A 36 -1.61 11.65 8.48
C GLU A 36 -2.12 11.49 7.05
N TRP A 37 -2.19 10.24 6.58
CA TRP A 37 -2.88 9.88 5.34
C TRP A 37 -4.36 9.76 5.60
N THR A 38 -5.18 10.31 4.70
CA THR A 38 -6.62 10.11 4.68
C THR A 38 -7.03 9.45 3.37
N PHE A 39 -7.82 8.40 3.49
CA PHE A 39 -8.39 7.66 2.37
C PHE A 39 -9.91 7.75 2.42
N LYS A 40 -10.54 7.99 1.28
CA LYS A 40 -12.00 8.04 1.15
C LYS A 40 -12.45 7.15 0.01
N ASN A 41 -13.25 6.13 0.30
CA ASN A 41 -14.00 5.41 -0.72
C ASN A 41 -15.18 6.28 -1.18
N ASN A 42 -15.23 6.64 -2.45
CA ASN A 42 -16.29 7.47 -3.06
C ASN A 42 -17.38 6.64 -3.74
N THR A 43 -17.36 5.31 -3.56
CA THR A 43 -18.26 4.38 -4.23
C THR A 43 -19.25 3.74 -3.25
N ASN A 44 -20.28 3.11 -3.82
CA ASN A 44 -21.30 2.36 -3.08
C ASN A 44 -20.95 0.88 -2.86
N SER A 45 -19.69 0.48 -3.11
CA SER A 45 -19.18 -0.88 -2.89
C SER A 45 -17.84 -0.85 -2.16
N ASN A 46 -17.43 -1.97 -1.56
CA ASN A 46 -16.11 -2.07 -0.96
C ASN A 46 -15.04 -1.81 -2.03
N GLN A 47 -14.02 -1.01 -1.68
CA GLN A 47 -12.85 -0.79 -2.51
C GLN A 47 -11.61 -1.28 -1.78
N SER A 48 -10.88 -2.19 -2.41
CA SER A 48 -9.54 -2.57 -2.00
C SER A 48 -8.51 -1.86 -2.88
N PHE A 49 -7.44 -1.36 -2.29
CA PHE A 49 -6.41 -0.61 -3.00
C PHE A 49 -5.06 -0.65 -2.28
N LEU A 50 -4.02 -0.27 -3.02
CA LEU A 50 -2.66 -0.05 -2.52
C LEU A 50 -2.36 1.45 -2.56
N LEU A 51 -1.61 1.96 -1.58
CA LEU A 51 -1.08 3.33 -1.65
C LEU A 51 0.22 3.31 -2.48
N PHE A 52 0.21 3.98 -3.63
CA PHE A 52 1.43 4.32 -4.35
C PHE A 52 1.82 5.75 -3.95
N ARG A 53 3.04 5.98 -3.47
CA ARG A 53 3.58 7.29 -3.06
C ARG A 53 5.08 7.35 -3.31
N ASN A 54 5.64 8.53 -3.54
CA ASN A 54 7.09 8.72 -3.74
C ASN A 54 7.71 7.69 -4.70
N SER A 55 6.98 7.35 -5.77
CA SER A 55 7.36 6.36 -6.79
C SER A 55 7.42 4.89 -6.35
N TYR A 56 6.80 4.49 -5.23
CA TYR A 56 6.72 3.07 -4.83
C TYR A 56 5.43 2.73 -4.06
N TYR A 57 5.15 1.44 -3.88
CA TYR A 57 3.99 0.95 -3.12
C TYR A 57 4.29 0.88 -1.62
N PHE A 58 3.49 1.59 -0.81
CA PHE A 58 3.69 1.65 0.63
C PHE A 58 3.63 0.25 1.27
N GLY A 59 4.59 -0.03 2.15
CA GLY A 59 4.81 -1.34 2.74
C GLY A 59 5.91 -2.17 2.06
N ASN A 60 6.24 -1.94 0.78
CA ASN A 60 7.25 -2.76 0.08
C ASN A 60 8.67 -2.62 0.64
N ALA A 61 9.01 -1.45 1.21
CA ALA A 61 10.38 -1.16 1.60
C ALA A 61 10.89 -2.02 2.77
N PHE A 62 10.07 -2.24 3.80
CA PHE A 62 10.52 -2.79 5.07
C PHE A 62 9.51 -3.75 5.71
N TRP A 63 8.70 -4.42 4.91
CA TRP A 63 7.68 -5.34 5.42
C TRP A 63 8.21 -6.44 6.36
N PRO A 64 9.43 -7.00 6.21
CA PRO A 64 9.95 -7.98 7.16
C PRO A 64 10.12 -7.39 8.56
N VAL A 65 10.38 -6.08 8.66
CA VAL A 65 10.49 -5.39 9.95
C VAL A 65 9.12 -5.31 10.60
N TYR A 66 8.08 -4.91 9.85
CA TYR A 66 6.72 -4.75 10.37
C TYR A 66 6.15 -6.06 10.93
N ILE A 67 6.33 -7.18 10.22
CA ILE A 67 5.75 -8.47 10.64
C ILE A 67 6.50 -9.19 11.76
N ASN A 68 7.79 -8.88 11.97
CA ASN A 68 8.63 -9.59 12.94
C ASN A 68 8.82 -8.80 14.25
N ASN A 69 8.27 -7.59 14.36
CA ASN A 69 8.43 -6.75 15.55
C ASN A 69 7.06 -6.33 16.10
N ASP A 70 6.74 -6.81 17.31
CA ASP A 70 5.44 -6.62 17.97
C ASP A 70 5.04 -5.14 18.16
N GLY A 71 6.02 -4.23 18.16
CA GLY A 71 5.78 -2.79 18.28
C GLY A 71 5.00 -2.19 17.13
N PHE A 72 4.99 -2.82 15.96
CA PHE A 72 4.21 -2.34 14.80
C PHE A 72 2.87 -3.09 14.65
N ASN A 73 2.79 -4.35 15.10
CA ASN A 73 1.57 -5.17 15.13
C ASN A 73 0.92 -5.41 13.74
N GLU A 74 1.69 -5.36 12.65
CA GLU A 74 1.21 -5.72 11.32
C GLU A 74 1.09 -7.23 11.14
N LYS A 75 0.10 -7.60 10.34
CA LYS A 75 -0.16 -8.98 9.96
C LYS A 75 -0.48 -9.04 8.48
N PHE A 76 -0.23 -10.19 7.87
CA PHE A 76 -0.77 -10.48 6.56
C PHE A 76 -2.30 -10.63 6.63
N ALA A 77 -3.00 -10.00 5.70
CA ALA A 77 -4.44 -10.20 5.53
C ALA A 77 -4.71 -11.60 4.99
N THR A 78 -5.58 -12.36 5.67
CA THR A 78 -6.13 -13.63 5.20
C THR A 78 -7.50 -13.46 4.53
N ILE A 79 -8.12 -12.30 4.71
CA ILE A 79 -9.36 -11.87 4.05
C ILE A 79 -9.31 -10.35 3.85
N ALA A 80 -9.85 -9.86 2.72
CA ALA A 80 -10.03 -8.42 2.52
C ALA A 80 -11.37 -7.96 3.09
N ILE A 81 -11.33 -7.40 4.29
CA ILE A 81 -12.48 -6.79 4.96
C ILE A 81 -12.24 -5.29 5.16
N PRO A 82 -13.31 -4.46 5.20
CA PRO A 82 -13.19 -3.06 5.56
C PRO A 82 -12.39 -2.84 6.85
N LEU A 83 -11.45 -1.91 6.81
CA LEU A 83 -10.63 -1.55 7.96
C LEU A 83 -11.50 -0.97 9.07
N SER A 84 -11.24 -1.39 10.31
CA SER A 84 -11.83 -0.73 11.49
C SER A 84 -11.07 0.56 11.77
N ASP A 85 -11.78 1.59 12.22
CA ASP A 85 -11.19 2.88 12.59
C ASP A 85 -11.03 2.98 14.11
N SER A 86 -9.79 3.01 14.57
CA SER A 86 -9.38 3.21 15.96
C SER A 86 -8.67 4.56 16.18
N GLY A 87 -8.77 5.46 15.19
CA GLY A 87 -8.06 6.73 15.13
C GLY A 87 -6.69 6.61 14.45
N ALA A 88 -6.27 7.68 13.75
CA ALA A 88 -5.08 7.69 12.89
C ALA A 88 -3.81 7.13 13.54
N SER A 89 -3.58 7.41 14.83
CA SER A 89 -2.38 6.95 15.56
C SER A 89 -2.41 5.47 15.95
N ASN A 90 -3.58 4.83 15.94
CA ASN A 90 -3.74 3.41 16.29
C ASN A 90 -4.10 2.54 15.08
N ASN A 91 -4.33 3.18 13.94
CA ASN A 91 -4.73 2.55 12.70
C ASN A 91 -3.50 2.01 11.97
N SER A 92 -3.54 0.73 11.60
CA SER A 92 -2.56 0.09 10.71
C SER A 92 -3.30 -0.78 9.70
N ALA A 93 -2.78 -0.84 8.48
CA ALA A 93 -3.30 -1.70 7.43
C ALA A 93 -2.59 -3.05 7.46
N PRO A 94 -3.27 -4.15 7.12
CA PRO A 94 -2.60 -5.44 6.96
C PRO A 94 -1.78 -5.47 5.66
N LEU A 95 -0.81 -6.38 5.61
CA LEU A 95 0.00 -6.63 4.42
C LEU A 95 -0.69 -7.64 3.50
N CYS A 96 -0.35 -7.62 2.20
CA CYS A 96 -0.74 -8.65 1.25
C CYS A 96 0.37 -8.90 0.23
N VAL A 97 0.19 -9.94 -0.60
CA VAL A 97 0.96 -10.06 -1.84
C VAL A 97 0.21 -9.36 -2.97
N ALA A 98 0.80 -8.27 -3.48
CA ALA A 98 0.33 -7.63 -4.69
C ALA A 98 0.90 -8.34 -5.92
N GLU A 99 0.03 -8.63 -6.90
CA GLU A 99 0.40 -9.27 -8.16
C GLU A 99 0.11 -8.31 -9.33
N PHE A 100 1.16 -8.04 -10.09
CA PHE A 100 1.18 -7.16 -11.25
C PHE A 100 1.06 -7.96 -12.55
N GLN A 101 1.05 -7.24 -13.67
CA GLN A 101 1.25 -7.83 -14.98
C GLN A 101 2.53 -8.71 -14.99
N ASP A 102 2.53 -9.74 -15.84
CA ASP A 102 3.59 -10.76 -15.94
C ASP A 102 3.87 -11.56 -14.66
N LYS A 103 2.90 -11.62 -13.73
CA LYS A 103 2.98 -12.39 -12.48
C LYS A 103 4.10 -11.92 -11.54
N LYS A 104 4.64 -10.71 -11.74
CA LYS A 104 5.56 -10.09 -10.79
C LYS A 104 4.82 -9.73 -9.51
N ARG A 105 5.50 -9.88 -8.36
CA ARG A 105 4.87 -9.74 -7.05
C ARG A 105 5.73 -8.91 -6.11
N ILE A 106 5.07 -8.21 -5.20
CA ILE A 106 5.69 -7.55 -4.04
C ILE A 106 4.80 -7.78 -2.81
N VAL A 107 5.35 -7.58 -1.62
CA VAL A 107 4.55 -7.37 -0.40
C VAL A 107 4.29 -5.87 -0.23
N CYS A 108 3.08 -5.49 0.15
CA CYS A 108 2.71 -4.10 0.45
C CYS A 108 1.44 -4.05 1.31
N PHE A 109 1.11 -2.88 1.84
CA PHE A 109 -0.12 -2.67 2.61
C PHE A 109 -1.36 -2.76 1.72
N LEU A 110 -2.39 -3.45 2.24
CA LEU A 110 -3.70 -3.60 1.63
C LEU A 110 -4.73 -2.78 2.40
N PHE A 111 -5.27 -1.76 1.74
CA PHE A 111 -6.36 -0.99 2.28
C PHE A 111 -7.66 -1.52 1.70
N THR A 112 -8.65 -1.79 2.56
CA THR A 112 -10.01 -2.12 2.12
C THR A 112 -10.98 -1.23 2.87
N LEU A 113 -11.83 -0.51 2.16
CA LEU A 113 -12.79 0.43 2.74
C LEU A 113 -14.21 0.05 2.34
N ALA A 114 -15.13 0.11 3.30
CA ALA A 114 -16.56 -0.01 3.09
C ALA A 114 -17.10 1.14 2.21
N PRO A 115 -18.32 1.04 1.66
CA PRO A 115 -18.93 2.11 0.89
C PRO A 115 -18.92 3.42 1.65
N ASN A 116 -18.50 4.51 1.00
CA ASN A 116 -18.44 5.84 1.60
C ASN A 116 -17.58 5.95 2.88
N GLN A 117 -16.78 4.95 3.23
CA GLN A 117 -15.92 4.99 4.40
C GLN A 117 -14.75 5.95 4.18
N GLN A 118 -14.44 6.72 5.22
CA GLN A 118 -13.18 7.43 5.38
C GLN A 118 -12.35 6.72 6.44
N TRP A 119 -11.04 6.66 6.26
CA TRP A 119 -10.10 6.05 7.20
C TRP A 119 -8.77 6.77 7.09
N SER A 120 -8.03 6.87 8.20
CA SER A 120 -6.72 7.53 8.22
C SER A 120 -5.69 6.75 9.02
N MET A 121 -4.41 7.00 8.73
CA MET A 121 -3.29 6.47 9.52
C MET A 121 -2.12 7.45 9.51
N ILE A 122 -1.30 7.38 10.55
CA ILE A 122 -0.03 8.10 10.59
C ILE A 122 1.08 7.33 9.86
N GLU A 123 2.01 8.07 9.27
CA GLU A 123 3.24 7.53 8.71
C GLU A 123 4.41 8.47 8.99
N GLY A 124 5.51 7.93 9.51
CA GLY A 124 6.76 8.67 9.74
C GLY A 124 7.72 8.63 8.55
N GLY A 125 8.86 9.32 8.69
CA GLY A 125 9.95 9.27 7.71
C GLY A 125 9.88 10.34 6.62
N PHE A 126 9.18 11.45 6.88
CA PHE A 126 9.10 12.59 5.97
C PHE A 126 9.83 13.81 6.52
N SER A 127 10.05 14.79 5.66
CA SER A 127 10.55 16.12 6.04
C SER A 127 10.00 17.15 5.06
N GLU A 128 10.22 18.45 5.30
CA GLU A 128 9.82 19.47 4.32
C GLU A 128 10.46 19.25 2.94
N ALA A 129 11.75 18.89 2.91
CA ALA A 129 12.49 18.61 1.68
C ALA A 129 12.02 17.31 0.99
N PHE A 130 11.45 16.38 1.77
CA PHE A 130 10.99 15.07 1.29
C PHE A 130 9.56 14.80 1.79
N SER A 131 8.64 15.68 1.43
CA SER A 131 7.22 15.52 1.75
C SER A 131 6.57 14.45 0.85
N PRO A 132 5.43 13.87 1.27
CA PRO A 132 4.74 12.92 0.41
C PRO A 132 4.29 13.53 -0.91
N SER A 133 4.64 12.86 -2.01
CA SER A 133 4.39 13.31 -3.39
C SER A 133 4.01 12.13 -4.29
N GLY A 134 3.44 12.44 -5.46
CA GLY A 134 3.07 11.42 -6.45
C GLY A 134 2.14 10.33 -5.89
N TYR A 135 1.27 10.70 -4.94
CA TYR A 135 0.44 9.74 -4.21
C TYR A 135 -0.87 9.43 -4.94
N SER A 136 -1.28 8.17 -4.92
CA SER A 136 -2.55 7.71 -5.49
C SER A 136 -2.99 6.37 -4.89
N ALA A 137 -4.30 6.12 -4.94
CA ALA A 137 -4.87 4.81 -4.64
C ALA A 137 -4.89 3.96 -5.90
N ILE A 138 -4.17 2.84 -5.90
CA ILE A 138 -4.17 1.86 -6.99
C ILE A 138 -5.18 0.77 -6.65
N ILE A 139 -6.30 0.76 -7.38
CA ILE A 139 -7.39 -0.19 -7.14
C ILE A 139 -6.91 -1.62 -7.38
N ALA A 140 -7.23 -2.49 -6.42
CA ALA A 140 -6.84 -3.89 -6.42
C ALA A 140 -8.08 -4.80 -6.44
N ASN A 141 -8.02 -5.84 -7.27
CA ASN A 141 -8.96 -6.95 -7.21
C ASN A 141 -8.37 -8.02 -6.30
N VAL A 142 -8.97 -8.21 -5.13
CA VAL A 142 -8.46 -9.15 -4.14
C VAL A 142 -9.08 -10.53 -4.34
N SER A 143 -8.23 -11.57 -4.29
CA SER A 143 -8.65 -12.97 -4.28
C SER A 143 -8.30 -13.62 -2.95
N GLY A 144 -8.94 -14.75 -2.66
CA GLY A 144 -8.81 -15.47 -1.38
C GLY A 144 -7.36 -15.78 -0.99
N ALA A 145 -7.16 -16.00 0.31
CA ALA A 145 -5.84 -16.30 0.82
C ALA A 145 -5.31 -17.63 0.29
N LYS A 146 -4.00 -17.64 0.09
CA LYS A 146 -3.22 -18.83 -0.26
C LYS A 146 -1.81 -18.66 0.29
N ASP A 147 -1.08 -19.76 0.30
CA ASP A 147 0.29 -19.76 0.77
C ASP A 147 1.23 -19.19 -0.27
N TYR A 148 2.22 -18.45 0.24
CA TYR A 148 3.32 -17.89 -0.51
C TYR A 148 4.62 -18.18 0.22
N CYS A 149 5.58 -18.74 -0.50
CA CYS A 149 6.96 -18.78 -0.05
C CYS A 149 7.62 -17.45 -0.42
N ILE A 150 8.00 -16.69 0.60
CA ILE A 150 8.58 -15.37 0.44
C ILE A 150 10.00 -15.39 0.97
N LYS A 151 10.95 -15.11 0.07
CA LYS A 151 12.33 -14.76 0.41
C LYS A 151 12.46 -13.24 0.36
N TYR A 152 12.63 -12.60 1.52
CA TYR A 152 12.90 -11.15 1.53
C TYR A 152 14.38 -10.87 1.24
N ASP A 153 14.67 -9.71 0.66
CA ASP A 153 16.01 -9.17 0.53
C ASP A 153 16.51 -8.65 1.90
N GLU A 154 17.58 -9.25 2.43
CA GLU A 154 18.15 -8.85 3.73
C GLU A 154 18.60 -7.38 3.80
N LYS A 155 18.77 -6.73 2.64
CA LYS A 155 19.05 -5.30 2.60
C LYS A 155 17.93 -4.48 3.23
N GLN A 156 16.67 -4.93 3.18
CA GLN A 156 15.54 -4.24 3.82
C GLN A 156 15.78 -3.99 5.31
N VAL A 157 16.15 -5.07 6.02
CA VAL A 157 16.42 -5.00 7.45
C VAL A 157 17.66 -4.15 7.75
N LYS A 158 18.74 -4.35 6.98
CA LYS A 158 20.00 -3.61 7.17
C LYS A 158 19.81 -2.11 6.94
N ASP A 159 19.05 -1.73 5.93
CA ASP A 159 18.72 -0.34 5.63
C ASP A 159 17.83 0.26 6.72
N TRP A 160 16.84 -0.48 7.21
CA TRP A 160 15.98 -0.03 8.31
C TRP A 160 16.81 0.27 9.57
N ASP A 161 17.61 -0.69 10.01
CA ASP A 161 18.46 -0.56 11.19
C ASP A 161 19.46 0.59 11.03
N SER A 162 20.04 0.75 9.83
CA SER A 162 20.93 1.89 9.54
C SER A 162 20.21 3.24 9.59
N GLN A 163 18.94 3.32 9.21
CA GLN A 163 18.17 4.57 9.19
C GLN A 163 17.61 4.96 10.56
N THR A 164 17.24 3.96 11.36
CA THR A 164 16.52 4.17 12.63
C THR A 164 17.40 3.97 13.85
N GLY A 165 18.62 3.44 13.68
CA GLY A 165 19.51 3.08 14.77
C GLY A 165 19.02 1.87 15.59
N THR A 166 18.07 1.10 15.06
CA THR A 166 17.61 -0.14 15.68
C THR A 166 18.58 -1.29 15.41
N ASN A 167 18.36 -2.40 16.11
CA ASN A 167 19.06 -3.66 15.87
C ASN A 167 18.08 -4.81 16.11
N TYR A 168 16.97 -4.78 15.38
CA TYR A 168 15.89 -5.75 15.51
C TYR A 168 16.35 -7.14 15.05
N THR A 169 15.70 -8.20 15.53
CA THR A 169 16.08 -9.59 15.24
C THR A 169 14.83 -10.42 14.90
N GLY A 170 14.97 -11.73 14.69
CA GLY A 170 13.82 -12.62 14.44
C GLY A 170 13.50 -12.88 12.97
N TYR A 171 14.34 -12.42 12.04
CA TYR A 171 14.07 -12.52 10.60
C TYR A 171 14.37 -13.89 9.96
N SER A 172 14.38 -14.97 10.74
CA SER A 172 14.64 -16.33 10.29
C SER A 172 13.47 -17.25 10.63
N PRO A 173 13.04 -18.16 9.73
CA PRO A 173 13.71 -18.51 8.48
C PRO A 173 13.45 -17.51 7.33
N ASN A 174 14.39 -17.45 6.39
CA ASN A 174 14.25 -16.72 5.12
C ASN A 174 14.75 -17.65 3.99
N PRO A 175 13.87 -18.18 3.12
CA PRO A 175 12.47 -17.84 2.96
C PRO A 175 11.54 -18.43 4.04
N SER A 176 10.33 -17.87 4.14
CA SER A 176 9.23 -18.31 5.01
C SER A 176 7.90 -18.40 4.26
N THR A 177 7.02 -19.31 4.71
CA THR A 177 5.65 -19.44 4.18
C THR A 177 4.72 -18.45 4.87
N PHE A 178 3.95 -17.70 4.10
CA PHE A 178 2.90 -16.80 4.60
C PHE A 178 1.57 -17.10 3.92
N ASN A 179 0.50 -17.23 4.70
CA ASN A 179 -0.85 -17.32 4.18
C ASN A 179 -1.43 -15.91 4.02
N THR A 180 -1.70 -15.48 2.80
CA THR A 180 -2.24 -14.13 2.55
C THR A 180 -3.06 -14.03 1.27
N VAL A 181 -3.94 -13.04 1.23
CA VAL A 181 -4.70 -12.67 0.04
C VAL A 181 -3.79 -12.17 -1.08
N THR A 182 -4.23 -12.37 -2.33
CA THR A 182 -3.57 -11.79 -3.51
C THR A 182 -4.31 -10.55 -3.98
N ALA A 183 -3.65 -9.40 -3.99
CA ALA A 183 -4.16 -8.15 -4.55
C ALA A 183 -3.70 -7.98 -5.99
N LYS A 184 -4.57 -8.27 -6.97
CA LYS A 184 -4.25 -8.09 -8.40
C LYS A 184 -4.43 -6.64 -8.81
N VAL A 185 -3.39 -6.03 -9.36
CA VAL A 185 -3.38 -4.61 -9.76
C VAL A 185 -3.02 -4.42 -11.23
N GLN A 186 -3.68 -3.47 -11.87
CA GLN A 186 -3.40 -3.04 -13.24
C GLN A 186 -2.57 -1.75 -13.22
N SER A 187 -1.31 -1.87 -12.81
CA SER A 187 -0.37 -0.75 -12.69
C SER A 187 1.05 -1.22 -13.02
N ASN A 188 1.98 -0.27 -13.14
CA ASN A 188 3.39 -0.57 -13.34
C ASN A 188 3.96 -1.29 -12.11
N TYR A 189 4.72 -2.35 -12.38
CA TYR A 189 5.50 -3.02 -11.36
C TYR A 189 6.66 -2.13 -10.93
N VAL A 190 6.74 -1.85 -9.63
CA VAL A 190 7.87 -1.17 -9.00
C VAL A 190 8.23 -1.94 -7.75
N SER A 191 9.52 -2.21 -7.58
CA SER A 191 10.04 -2.90 -6.40
C SER A 191 11.32 -2.21 -5.94
N LEU A 192 11.41 -1.94 -4.65
CA LEU A 192 12.58 -1.32 -4.03
C LEU A 192 13.68 -2.33 -3.71
N PHE A 193 13.31 -3.60 -3.57
CA PHE A 193 14.17 -4.68 -3.10
C PHE A 193 13.89 -5.98 -3.85
N ASN A 194 14.88 -6.87 -3.93
CA ASN A 194 14.80 -8.06 -4.79
C ASN A 194 14.17 -9.26 -4.06
N ASP A 195 12.95 -9.07 -3.54
CA ASP A 195 12.18 -10.14 -2.91
C ASP A 195 11.81 -11.22 -3.93
N ILE A 196 11.87 -12.49 -3.52
CA ILE A 196 11.42 -13.63 -4.31
C ILE A 196 10.13 -14.16 -3.71
N ILE A 197 9.02 -14.01 -4.44
CA ILE A 197 7.68 -14.41 -3.99
C ILE A 197 7.11 -15.46 -4.95
N THR A 198 7.03 -16.70 -4.47
CA THR A 198 6.48 -17.83 -5.23
C THR A 198 5.20 -18.35 -4.58
N PRO A 199 4.12 -18.58 -5.35
CA PRO A 199 2.92 -19.25 -4.82
C PRO A 199 3.24 -20.66 -4.29
N GLY A 200 2.59 -21.06 -3.20
CA GLY A 200 2.80 -22.33 -2.51
C GLY A 200 3.65 -22.19 -1.25
N GLU A 201 3.79 -23.28 -0.50
CA GLU A 201 4.64 -23.35 0.69
C GLU A 201 6.13 -23.31 0.33
N CYS A 202 6.98 -22.86 1.25
CA CYS A 202 8.42 -23.02 1.09
C CYS A 202 8.82 -24.49 1.12
N PRO A 203 9.85 -24.89 0.33
CA PRO A 203 10.37 -26.25 0.40
C PRO A 203 10.80 -26.58 1.84
N THR A 204 10.28 -27.67 2.39
CA THR A 204 10.82 -28.25 3.61
C THR A 204 12.23 -28.74 3.31
N LYS A 205 13.21 -28.32 4.13
CA LYS A 205 14.57 -28.86 4.07
C LYS A 205 14.61 -30.29 4.55
#